data_AF-E9JA89-F1
#
_entry.id   AF-E9JA89-F1
#
_cell.length_a   1.000
_cell.length_b   1.000
_cell.length_c   1.000
_cell.angle_alpha   90.00
_cell.angle_beta   90.00
_cell.angle_gamma   90.00
#
_symmetry.space_group_name_H-M   'P 1'
#
loop_
_entity.id
_entity.type
_entity.pdbx_description
1 polymer ?
#
loop_
_entity_poly.entity_id
_entity_poly.type
_entity_poly.pdbx_seq_one_letter_code
_entity_poly.pdbx_strand_id
1 'polypeptide(L)'
;SHIKKTISKQKLTAFFAEHNITFSTADHLIPLLKDICVDSKIVQDIKLGQTKCKNILTNVIAKHETNKLVIYLKTSKFSILIDESTDIFNTKIMHSRSVITN
;
A
#
# COMPACT_ATOMS: atom_id res chain seq x y z
N SER A 1 -12.08 23.01 -7.30
CA SER A 1 -10.74 23.52 -7.58
C SER A 1 -9.70 22.43 -7.29
N HIS A 2 -8.69 22.30 -8.15
CA HIS A 2 -7.72 21.21 -8.31
C HIS A 2 -7.26 20.48 -7.03
N ILE A 3 -7.06 21.21 -5.93
CA ILE A 3 -6.61 20.68 -4.62
C ILE A 3 -7.54 19.58 -4.09
N LYS A 4 -8.87 19.77 -4.14
CA LYS A 4 -9.83 18.80 -3.59
C LYS A 4 -9.71 17.42 -4.25
N LYS A 5 -9.49 17.39 -5.57
CA LYS A 5 -9.29 16.16 -6.36
C LYS A 5 -8.00 15.44 -5.98
N THR A 6 -6.92 16.16 -5.69
CA THR A 6 -5.65 15.57 -5.24
C THR A 6 -5.81 14.93 -3.87
N ILE A 7 -6.48 15.63 -2.94
CA ILE A 7 -6.76 15.12 -1.60
C ILE A 7 -7.64 13.86 -1.67
N SER A 8 -8.69 13.84 -2.49
CA SER A 8 -9.55 12.66 -2.64
C SER A 8 -8.77 11.41 -3.08
N LYS A 9 -7.81 11.57 -4.00
CA LYS A 9 -6.96 10.45 -4.45
C LYS A 9 -6.04 9.96 -3.33
N GLN A 10 -5.41 10.87 -2.59
CA GLN A 10 -4.56 10.51 -1.45
C GLN A 10 -5.36 9.76 -0.39
N LYS A 11 -6.57 10.22 -0.06
CA LYS A 11 -7.48 9.55 0.88
C LYS A 11 -7.86 8.14 0.41
N LEU A 12 -8.21 7.98 -0.85
CA LEU A 12 -8.53 6.65 -1.42
C LEU A 12 -7.31 5.73 -1.42
N THR A 13 -6.13 6.23 -1.77
CA THR A 13 -4.89 5.44 -1.70
C THR A 13 -4.53 5.03 -0.28
N ALA A 14 -4.69 5.93 0.69
CA ALA A 14 -4.49 5.64 2.11
C ALA A 14 -5.47 4.56 2.59
N PHE A 15 -6.76 4.69 2.25
CA PHE A 15 -7.79 3.69 2.56
C PHE A 15 -7.42 2.29 2.02
N PHE A 16 -6.98 2.20 0.77
CA PHE A 16 -6.54 0.92 0.23
C PHE A 16 -5.34 0.34 0.98
N ALA A 17 -4.35 1.17 1.33
CA ALA A 17 -3.17 0.73 2.07
C ALA A 17 -3.51 0.28 3.50
N GLU A 18 -4.34 1.05 4.20
CA GLU A 18 -4.76 0.79 5.58
C GLU A 18 -5.53 -0.54 5.72
N HIS A 19 -6.36 -0.87 4.73
CA HIS A 19 -7.15 -2.09 4.72
C HIS A 19 -6.51 -3.25 3.92
N ASN A 20 -5.24 -3.13 3.52
CA ASN A 20 -4.54 -4.13 2.71
C ASN A 20 -5.31 -4.54 1.43
N ILE A 21 -6.02 -3.58 0.82
CA ILE A 21 -6.78 -3.79 -0.41
C ILE A 21 -5.84 -3.61 -1.60
N THR A 22 -5.93 -4.52 -2.58
CA THR A 22 -5.09 -4.45 -3.77
C THR A 22 -5.40 -3.18 -4.58
N PHE A 23 -4.35 -2.45 -5.00
CA PHE A 23 -4.54 -1.22 -5.78
C PHE A 23 -5.16 -1.42 -7.17
N SER A 24 -5.21 -2.65 -7.70
CA SER A 24 -5.96 -2.96 -8.92
C SER A 24 -7.46 -2.80 -8.73
N THR A 25 -7.98 -2.87 -7.50
CA THR A 25 -9.38 -2.57 -7.18
C THR A 25 -9.77 -1.15 -7.59
N ALA A 26 -8.82 -0.21 -7.61
CA ALA A 26 -9.07 1.15 -8.08
C ALA A 26 -9.53 1.20 -9.55
N ASP A 27 -9.08 0.28 -10.39
CA ASP A 27 -9.40 0.29 -11.82
C ASP A 27 -10.90 -0.02 -12.07
N HIS A 28 -11.56 -0.70 -11.13
CA HIS A 28 -13.00 -1.01 -11.19
C HIS A 28 -13.84 -0.12 -10.25
N LEU A 29 -13.33 0.18 -9.06
CA LEU A 29 -14.04 0.98 -8.06
C LEU A 29 -14.23 2.44 -8.51
N ILE A 30 -13.25 3.02 -9.20
CA ILE A 30 -13.32 4.42 -9.63
C ILE A 30 -14.40 4.64 -10.69
N PRO A 31 -14.52 3.80 -11.75
CA PRO A 31 -15.68 3.83 -12.63
C PRO A 31 -17.01 3.65 -11.90
N LEU A 32 -17.11 2.68 -10.99
CA LEU A 32 -18.32 2.43 -10.22
C LEU A 32 -18.74 3.65 -9.37
N LEU A 33 -17.79 4.30 -8.71
CA LEU A 33 -18.07 5.52 -7.94
C LEU A 33 -18.57 6.67 -8.82
N LYS A 34 -18.11 6.76 -10.08
CA LYS A 34 -18.63 7.77 -11.02
C LYS A 34 -20.05 7.47 -11.46
N ASP A 35 -20.38 6.20 -11.63
CA ASP A 35 -21.72 5.76 -12.00
C ASP A 35 -22.72 6.01 -10.85
N ILE A 36 -22.34 5.72 -9.61
CA ILE A 36 -23.19 5.94 -8.43
C ILE A 36 -23.31 7.43 -8.08
N CYS A 37 -22.20 8.18 -8.15
CA CYS A 37 -22.14 9.58 -7.72
C CYS A 37 -22.11 10.55 -8.90
N VAL A 38 -23.13 10.49 -9.76
CA VAL A 38 -23.22 11.27 -11.01
C VAL A 38 -23.11 12.78 -10.76
N ASP A 39 -23.78 13.29 -9.72
CA ASP A 39 -23.86 14.73 -9.43
C ASP A 39 -22.55 15.34 -8.91
N SER A 40 -21.63 14.50 -8.44
CA SER A 40 -20.38 14.96 -7.84
C SER A 40 -19.32 15.22 -8.90
N LYS A 41 -19.19 16.49 -9.31
CA LYS A 41 -18.10 16.95 -10.19
C LYS A 41 -16.71 16.48 -9.73
N ILE A 42 -16.49 16.41 -8.41
CA ILE A 42 -15.22 15.94 -7.85
C ILE A 42 -14.98 14.48 -8.21
N VAL A 43 -15.99 13.61 -8.02
CA VAL A 43 -15.88 12.17 -8.29
C VAL A 43 -15.70 11.92 -9.78
N GLN A 44 -16.47 12.62 -10.62
CA GLN A 44 -16.33 12.53 -12.08
C GLN A 44 -14.91 12.85 -12.56
N ASP A 45 -14.26 13.82 -11.90
CA ASP A 45 -12.90 14.23 -12.23
C ASP A 45 -11.82 13.32 -11.65
N ILE A 46 -12.12 12.38 -10.75
CA ILE A 46 -11.11 11.48 -10.20
C ILE A 46 -10.55 10.59 -11.33
N LYS A 47 -9.23 10.59 -11.44
CA LYS A 47 -8.46 9.68 -12.30
C LYS A 47 -7.42 9.02 -11.42
N LEU A 48 -7.75 7.81 -10.97
CA LEU A 48 -6.98 6.98 -10.06
C LEU A 48 -7.05 5.53 -10.57
N GLY A 49 -5.93 4.84 -10.52
CA GLY A 49 -5.76 3.46 -10.96
C GLY A 49 -4.50 2.89 -10.32
N GLN A 50 -4.19 1.62 -10.54
CA GLN A 50 -3.16 0.91 -9.78
C GLN A 50 -1.81 1.64 -9.71
N THR A 51 -1.23 2.00 -10.86
CA THR A 51 0.08 2.66 -10.95
C THR A 51 0.09 4.01 -10.21
N LYS A 52 -1.03 4.72 -10.25
CA LYS A 52 -1.15 6.02 -9.58
C LYS A 52 -1.30 5.87 -8.07
N CYS A 53 -2.02 4.85 -7.60
CA CYS A 53 -2.04 4.51 -6.18
C CYS A 53 -0.64 4.18 -5.68
N LYS A 54 0.12 3.33 -6.40
CA LYS A 54 1.53 3.03 -6.05
C LYS A 54 2.36 4.31 -5.95
N ASN A 55 2.30 5.18 -6.96
CA ASN A 55 3.05 6.43 -6.97
C ASN A 55 2.65 7.40 -5.84
N ILE A 56 1.37 7.46 -5.48
CA ILE A 56 0.90 8.29 -4.36
C ILE A 56 1.38 7.69 -3.04
N LEU A 57 1.27 6.37 -2.87
CA LEU A 57 1.72 5.69 -1.66
C LEU A 57 3.22 5.94 -1.44
N THR A 58 4.06 5.67 -2.43
CA THR A 58 5.52 5.73 -2.28
C THR A 58 6.03 7.17 -2.19
N ASN A 59 5.62 8.04 -3.12
CA ASN A 59 6.25 9.36 -3.24
C ASN A 59 5.61 10.43 -2.36
N VAL A 60 4.40 10.19 -1.87
CA VAL A 60 3.66 11.17 -1.06
C VAL A 60 3.46 10.65 0.36
N ILE A 61 2.70 9.58 0.53
CA ILE A 61 2.29 9.10 1.87
C ILE A 61 3.50 8.58 2.64
N ALA A 62 4.23 7.61 2.08
CA ALA A 62 5.40 7.02 2.73
C ALA A 62 6.49 8.08 2.99
N LYS A 63 6.75 8.97 2.02
CA LYS A 63 7.72 10.07 2.22
C LYS A 63 7.31 11.00 3.37
N HIS A 64 6.03 11.36 3.46
CA HIS A 64 5.52 12.22 4.53
C HIS A 64 5.63 11.54 5.91
N GLU A 65 5.13 10.30 6.03
CA GLU A 65 5.16 9.57 7.29
C GLU A 65 6.59 9.23 7.74
N THR A 66 7.48 8.85 6.82
CA THR A 66 8.90 8.63 7.15
C THR A 66 9.55 9.92 7.67
N ASN A 67 9.32 11.07 7.03
CA ASN A 67 9.88 12.34 7.51
C ASN A 67 9.34 12.71 8.89
N LYS A 68 8.03 12.50 9.10
CA LYS A 68 7.39 12.73 10.40
C LYS A 68 7.98 11.82 11.48
N LEU A 69 8.19 10.54 11.16
CA LEU A 69 8.83 9.58 12.06
C LEU A 69 10.28 9.98 12.37
N VAL A 70 11.05 10.40 11.37
CA VAL A 70 12.44 10.88 11.56
C VAL A 70 12.47 12.09 12.49
N ILE A 71 11.56 13.06 12.31
CA ILE A 71 11.45 14.22 13.20
C ILE A 71 11.12 13.76 14.62
N TYR A 72 10.12 12.88 14.77
CA TYR A 72 9.70 12.36 16.05
C TYR A 72 10.83 11.63 16.80
N LEU A 73 11.60 10.80 16.10
CA LEU A 73 12.75 10.10 16.66
C LEU A 73 13.90 11.05 17.03
N LYS A 74 14.07 12.16 16.32
CA LYS A 74 15.07 13.19 16.68
C LYS A 74 14.70 13.97 17.94
N THR A 75 13.40 14.17 18.21
CA THR A 75 12.93 14.99 19.33
C THR A 75 12.61 14.20 20.60
N SER A 76 12.47 12.88 20.49
CA SER A 76 11.99 12.02 21.58
C SER A 76 13.08 11.04 21.99
N LYS A 77 13.27 10.79 23.29
CA LYS A 77 14.15 9.71 23.75
C LYS A 77 13.51 8.36 23.43
N PHE A 78 14.28 7.45 22.85
CA PHE A 78 13.87 6.08 22.58
C PHE A 78 15.06 5.14 22.73
N SER A 79 14.79 3.86 22.96
CA SER A 79 15.78 2.78 22.96
C SER A 79 15.49 1.84 21.80
N ILE A 80 16.53 1.33 21.15
CA ILE A 80 16.42 0.33 20.08
C ILE A 80 16.76 -1.03 20.69
N LEU A 81 15.87 -2.00 20.51
CA LEU A 81 16.14 -3.41 20.80
C LEU A 81 16.41 -4.11 19.48
N ILE A 82 17.55 -4.77 19.35
CA ILE A 82 17.95 -5.51 18.16
C ILE A 82 17.88 -7.00 18.52
N ASP A 83 17.01 -7.74 17.82
CA ASP A 83 16.86 -9.19 17.96
C ASP A 83 17.34 -9.88 16.68
N GLU A 84 18.16 -10.92 16.81
CA GLU A 84 18.70 -11.69 15.68
C GLU A 84 17.81 -12.93 15.46
N SER A 85 16.81 -12.82 14.60
CA SER A 85 15.97 -13.95 14.19
C SER A 85 16.50 -14.58 12.90
N THR A 86 16.92 -15.84 12.94
CA THR A 86 17.26 -16.60 11.73
C THR A 86 15.98 -17.11 11.07
N ASP A 87 15.65 -16.60 9.89
CA ASP A 87 14.56 -17.12 9.06
C ASP A 87 14.98 -18.45 8.42
N ILE A 88 14.62 -19.56 9.07
CA ILE A 88 14.77 -20.89 8.46
C ILE A 88 13.61 -21.08 7.51
N PHE A 89 13.72 -20.56 6.29
CA PHE A 89 12.80 -20.93 5.22
C PHE A 89 12.99 -22.43 4.96
N ASN A 90 12.04 -23.24 5.44
CA ASN A 90 12.01 -24.69 5.25
C ASN A 90 11.86 -25.00 3.75
N THR A 91 12.95 -24.86 3.00
CA THR A 91 13.10 -25.53 1.72
C THR A 91 13.21 -27.00 2.07
N LYS A 92 12.05 -27.65 2.13
CA LYS A 92 11.93 -29.10 2.17
C LYS A 92 12.64 -29.61 0.93
N ILE A 93 13.94 -29.87 1.03
CA ILE A 93 14.68 -30.65 0.05
C ILE A 93 13.88 -31.95 -0.05
N MET A 94 13.13 -32.11 -1.14
CA MET A 94 12.42 -33.33 -1.46
C MET A 94 13.48 -34.42 -1.60
N HIS A 95 13.74 -35.13 -0.51
CA HIS A 95 14.37 -36.43 -0.57
C HIS A 95 13.35 -37.36 -1.22
N SER A 96 13.37 -37.45 -2.55
CA SER A 96 12.81 -38.59 -3.27
C SER A 96 13.65 -39.81 -2.90
N ARG A 97 13.27 -40.47 -1.80
CA ARG A 97 13.55 -41.89 -1.61
C ARG A 97 12.71 -42.65 -2.64
N SER A 98 13.27 -42.94 -3.80
CA SER A 98 12.84 -44.10 -4.57
C SER A 98 13.68 -45.28 -4.10
N VAL A 99 13.17 -45.98 -3.08
CA VAL A 99 13.50 -47.39 -2.90
C VAL A 99 12.66 -48.14 -3.92
N ILE A 100 13.28 -48.67 -4.98
CA ILE A 100 12.74 -49.84 -5.69
C ILE A 100 13.90 -50.80 -5.94
N THR A 101 13.68 -52.00 -5.43
CA THR A 101 14.41 -53.27 -5.53
C THR A 101 14.62 -53.76 -6.96
N ASN A 102 15.84 -54.19 -7.29
CA ASN A 102 16.19 -55.59 -7.60
C ASN A 102 17.71 -55.71 -7.75
#